data_AF-A0AAV1LZK8-F1
#
_entry.id   AF-A0AAV1LZK8-F1
#
_cell.length_a   1.000
_cell.length_b   1.000
_cell.length_c   1.000
_cell.angle_alpha   90.00
_cell.angle_beta   90.00
_cell.angle_gamma   90.00
#
_symmetry.space_group_name_H-M   'P 1'
#
loop_
_entity.id
_entity.type
_entity.pdbx_description
1 polymer ?
#
loop_
_entity_poly.entity_id
_entity_poly.type
_entity_poly.pdbx_seq_one_letter_code
_entity_poly.pdbx_strand_id
1 'polypeptide(L)'
;MSSILRLSILAIICLQLAKAAPKSSNKQHNCQEFSKNVTFKDSEAIGIWHLLHVRNEKLNSSGESYCVEFTNIAAEERKNLEERIGKYIENLKWDNLLMKMQIPCSIMKSNRTRDYYLEKLEGEGSYRTLQMPPPTAKLDLAEFHRYQMRLKLVENQYLAMMDCHEKFVFILAKQPPTSKDLDERIKKIIDAYWPEEN
;
A
#
# COMPACT_ATOMS: atom_id res chain seq x y z
N MET A 1 -48.28 29.02 -48.74
CA MET A 1 -46.89 29.40 -48.35
C MET A 1 -46.89 29.57 -46.83
N SER A 2 -46.79 28.46 -46.10
CA SER A 2 -45.55 27.86 -45.58
C SER A 2 -45.09 28.50 -44.27
N SER A 3 -45.71 28.02 -43.19
CA SER A 3 -45.13 27.65 -41.90
C SER A 3 -43.64 27.93 -41.69
N ILE A 4 -43.30 28.91 -40.83
CA ILE A 4 -42.10 28.84 -39.98
C ILE A 4 -42.44 29.45 -38.62
N LEU A 5 -43.13 28.65 -37.82
CA LEU A 5 -43.17 28.77 -36.37
C LEU A 5 -42.18 27.73 -35.85
N ARG A 6 -41.46 28.07 -34.77
CA ARG A 6 -40.66 27.19 -33.87
C ARG A 6 -39.19 27.01 -34.24
N LEU A 7 -38.36 27.39 -33.26
CA LEU A 7 -37.09 26.80 -32.80
C LEU A 7 -36.00 27.84 -32.59
N SER A 8 -36.07 28.55 -31.47
CA SER A 8 -34.93 29.28 -30.91
C SER A 8 -35.04 29.35 -29.39
N ILE A 9 -35.18 28.17 -28.77
CA ILE A 9 -34.92 27.93 -27.34
C ILE A 9 -34.07 26.66 -27.30
N LEU A 10 -33.02 26.62 -26.48
CA LEU A 10 -31.98 25.59 -26.34
C LEU A 10 -30.69 25.78 -27.15
N ALA A 11 -29.92 26.79 -26.79
CA ALA A 11 -28.47 26.67 -26.65
C ALA A 11 -28.01 27.83 -25.75
N ILE A 12 -26.91 27.66 -25.01
CA ILE A 12 -26.33 28.65 -24.08
C ILE A 12 -26.95 28.67 -22.65
N ILE A 13 -27.26 27.50 -22.08
CA ILE A 13 -27.22 27.31 -20.61
C ILE A 13 -26.51 25.97 -20.31
N CYS A 14 -25.28 25.81 -20.79
CA CYS A 14 -24.48 24.60 -20.53
C CYS A 14 -22.98 24.87 -20.36
N LEU A 15 -22.57 26.10 -20.02
CA LEU A 15 -21.15 26.46 -19.98
C LEU A 15 -20.64 27.09 -18.68
N GLN A 16 -21.43 27.13 -17.60
CA GLN A 16 -20.95 27.68 -16.32
C GLN A 16 -21.01 26.73 -15.12
N LEU A 17 -21.23 25.43 -15.35
CA LEU A 17 -20.85 24.40 -14.37
C LEU A 17 -19.44 23.87 -14.68
N ALA A 18 -18.49 24.79 -14.89
CA ALA A 18 -17.13 24.49 -14.46
C ALA A 18 -17.20 24.40 -12.93
N LYS A 19 -17.57 23.22 -12.41
CA LYS A 19 -17.25 22.85 -11.04
C LYS A 19 -15.76 23.06 -10.95
N ALA A 20 -15.36 24.16 -10.31
CA ALA A 20 -14.01 24.34 -9.83
C ALA A 20 -13.67 23.03 -9.12
N ALA A 21 -12.77 22.24 -9.73
CA ALA A 21 -12.23 21.08 -9.07
C ALA A 21 -11.75 21.61 -7.71
N PRO A 22 -12.23 21.04 -6.58
CA PRO A 22 -11.80 21.53 -5.29
C PRO A 22 -10.28 21.48 -5.32
N LYS A 23 -9.64 22.65 -5.13
CA LYS A 23 -8.20 22.72 -4.94
C LYS A 23 -7.89 21.69 -3.86
N SER A 24 -7.26 20.59 -4.26
CA SER A 24 -6.79 19.55 -3.37
C SER A 24 -5.94 20.25 -2.33
N SER A 25 -6.50 20.47 -1.14
CA SER A 25 -5.71 20.94 -0.02
C SER A 25 -4.62 19.90 0.18
N ASN A 26 -3.35 20.30 0.17
CA ASN A 26 -2.17 19.51 0.54
C ASN A 26 -2.32 18.92 1.95
N LYS A 27 -3.21 17.94 2.10
CA LYS A 27 -3.33 17.16 3.32
C LYS A 27 -2.35 16.03 3.17
N GLN A 28 -1.18 16.21 3.78
CA GLN A 28 -0.25 15.13 4.04
C GLN A 28 -1.05 13.96 4.64
N HIS A 29 -1.18 12.86 3.91
CA HIS A 29 -2.03 11.75 4.31
C HIS A 29 -1.47 11.17 5.62
N ASN A 30 -2.15 11.43 6.74
CA ASN A 30 -1.77 10.81 8.01
C ASN A 30 -2.25 9.34 8.02
N CYS A 31 -1.59 8.51 8.84
CA CYS A 31 -1.87 7.07 8.93
C CYS A 31 -3.35 6.75 9.22
N GLN A 32 -4.07 7.64 9.91
CA GLN A 32 -5.46 7.44 10.30
C GLN A 32 -6.42 7.68 9.15
N GLU A 33 -6.10 8.61 8.24
CA GLU A 33 -6.95 8.96 7.10
C GLU A 33 -6.67 8.09 5.86
N PHE A 34 -5.49 7.48 5.76
CA PHE A 34 -5.02 6.84 4.53
C PHE A 34 -5.97 5.78 3.94
N SER A 35 -6.54 4.93 4.79
CA SER A 35 -7.51 3.89 4.40
C SER A 35 -8.93 4.18 4.91
N LYS A 36 -9.19 5.41 5.36
CA LYS A 36 -10.51 5.77 5.92
C LYS A 36 -11.57 5.75 4.81
N ASN A 37 -12.71 5.12 5.08
CA ASN A 37 -13.83 4.96 4.15
C ASN A 37 -13.49 4.23 2.83
N VAL A 38 -12.38 3.49 2.81
CA VAL A 38 -12.03 2.63 1.67
C VAL A 38 -12.53 1.22 1.96
N THR A 39 -13.12 0.57 0.96
CA THR A 39 -13.37 -0.86 1.03
C THR A 39 -12.12 -1.62 0.60
N PHE A 40 -11.57 -2.45 1.48
CA PHE A 40 -10.38 -3.26 1.25
C PHE A 40 -10.50 -4.65 1.88
N LYS A 41 -10.33 -5.68 1.05
CA LYS A 41 -10.32 -7.09 1.49
C LYS A 41 -8.88 -7.59 1.55
N ASP A 42 -8.57 -8.38 2.58
CA ASP A 42 -7.22 -8.95 2.75
C ASP A 42 -6.78 -9.74 1.49
N SER A 43 -7.72 -10.43 0.83
CA SER A 43 -7.48 -11.16 -0.42
C SER A 43 -6.96 -10.29 -1.58
N GLU A 44 -7.25 -8.98 -1.57
CA GLU A 44 -6.80 -8.05 -2.61
C GLU A 44 -5.30 -7.76 -2.51
N ALA A 45 -4.70 -7.86 -1.31
CA ALA A 45 -3.24 -7.75 -1.16
C ALA A 45 -2.51 -8.99 -1.66
N ILE A 46 -3.15 -10.17 -1.69
CA ILE A 46 -2.45 -11.44 -1.92
C ILE A 46 -1.77 -11.49 -3.30
N GLY A 47 -0.56 -12.04 -3.31
CA GLY A 47 0.30 -12.21 -4.48
C GLY A 47 1.50 -11.28 -4.49
N ILE A 48 2.19 -11.27 -5.63
CA ILE A 48 3.42 -10.49 -5.83
C ILE A 48 3.07 -9.09 -6.34
N TRP A 49 3.76 -8.10 -5.79
CA TRP A 49 3.65 -6.70 -6.13
C TRP A 49 5.04 -6.10 -6.33
N HIS A 50 5.18 -5.28 -7.35
CA HIS A 50 6.43 -4.68 -7.78
C HIS A 50 6.35 -3.19 -7.51
N LEU A 51 7.38 -2.65 -6.87
CA LEU A 51 7.47 -1.23 -6.59
C LEU A 51 7.60 -0.44 -7.90
N LEU A 52 6.67 0.48 -8.11
CA LEU A 52 6.64 1.31 -9.30
C LEU A 52 7.66 2.44 -9.23
N HIS A 53 7.91 2.98 -8.03
CA HIS A 53 8.84 4.09 -7.86
C HIS A 53 9.54 4.02 -6.51
N VAL A 54 10.85 4.27 -6.54
CA VAL A 54 11.66 4.55 -5.37
C VAL A 54 12.17 5.97 -5.54
N ARG A 55 11.56 6.95 -4.86
CA ARG A 55 12.18 8.28 -4.75
C ARG A 55 13.23 8.20 -3.66
N ASN A 56 14.43 7.74 -4.00
CA ASN A 56 15.57 7.80 -3.09
C ASN A 56 16.50 8.93 -3.51
N GLU A 57 16.62 9.96 -2.67
CA GLU A 57 17.66 10.98 -2.82
C GLU A 57 19.07 10.40 -2.60
N LYS A 58 19.24 9.14 -2.15
CA LYS A 58 20.56 8.59 -1.76
C LYS A 58 20.80 7.09 -1.98
N LEU A 59 20.09 6.40 -2.87
CA LEU A 59 20.38 4.97 -3.15
C LEU A 59 20.92 4.76 -4.56
N ASN A 60 22.25 4.82 -4.65
CA ASN A 60 23.05 4.27 -5.73
C ASN A 60 23.01 2.73 -5.71
N SER A 61 21.85 2.12 -5.90
CA SER A 61 21.75 0.68 -6.10
C SER A 61 20.91 0.35 -7.32
N SER A 62 21.62 -0.19 -8.30
CA SER A 62 21.18 -0.85 -9.52
C SER A 62 19.82 -1.55 -9.42
N GLY A 63 18.88 -1.17 -10.30
CA GLY A 63 18.04 -2.04 -11.16
C GLY A 63 17.34 -3.29 -10.63
N GLU A 64 17.47 -3.67 -9.36
CA GLU A 64 16.80 -4.83 -8.79
C GLU A 64 15.37 -4.44 -8.46
N SER A 65 14.41 -5.10 -9.11
CA SER A 65 12.99 -4.85 -8.88
C SER A 65 12.66 -5.15 -7.41
N TYR A 66 12.46 -4.10 -6.61
CA TYR A 66 11.94 -4.24 -5.25
C TYR A 66 10.52 -4.78 -5.34
N CYS A 67 10.37 -6.07 -5.10
CA CYS A 67 9.07 -6.72 -5.06
C CYS A 67 8.74 -7.14 -3.62
N VAL A 68 7.44 -7.15 -3.35
CA VAL A 68 6.83 -7.56 -2.10
C VAL A 68 5.84 -8.67 -2.43
N GLU A 69 5.82 -9.71 -1.62
CA GLU A 69 4.84 -10.78 -1.75
C GLU A 69 3.98 -10.87 -0.51
N PHE A 70 2.67 -10.89 -0.69
CA PHE A 70 1.72 -11.13 0.38
C PHE A 70 1.11 -12.52 0.22
N THR A 71 1.16 -13.33 1.28
CA THR A 71 0.53 -14.65 1.33
C THR A 71 -0.39 -14.73 2.55
N ASN A 72 -1.39 -15.61 2.47
CA ASN A 72 -2.21 -15.93 3.64
C ASN A 72 -1.40 -16.77 4.62
N ILE A 73 -1.63 -16.57 5.92
CA ILE A 73 -1.04 -17.39 6.97
C ILE A 73 -1.94 -18.59 7.25
N ALA A 74 -1.39 -19.80 7.17
CA ALA A 74 -2.10 -21.00 7.55
C ALA A 74 -2.24 -21.11 9.07
N ALA A 75 -3.29 -21.77 9.56
CA ALA A 75 -3.52 -21.97 11.00
C ALA A 75 -2.34 -22.68 11.70
N GLU A 76 -1.72 -23.65 11.01
CA GLU A 76 -0.53 -24.35 11.52
C GLU A 76 0.68 -23.42 11.64
N GLU A 77 0.94 -22.59 10.62
CA GLU A 77 2.03 -21.60 10.66
C GLU A 77 1.82 -20.60 11.81
N ARG A 78 0.59 -20.09 11.96
CA ARG A 78 0.23 -19.20 13.06
C ARG A 78 0.49 -19.82 14.44
N LYS A 79 0.05 -21.07 14.64
CA LYS A 79 0.27 -21.79 15.89
C LYS A 79 1.76 -22.00 16.18
N ASN A 80 2.51 -22.43 15.17
CA ASN A 80 3.96 -22.64 15.30
C ASN A 80 4.70 -21.33 15.63
N LEU A 81 4.25 -20.20 15.08
CA LEU A 81 4.77 -18.88 15.44
C LEU A 81 4.47 -18.56 16.90
N GLU A 82 3.20 -18.66 17.31
CA GLU A 82 2.79 -18.38 18.69
C GLU A 82 3.59 -19.21 19.71
N GLU A 83 3.77 -20.51 19.48
CA GLU A 83 4.57 -21.37 20.36
C GLU A 83 6.05 -20.95 20.42
N ARG A 84 6.62 -20.53 19.28
CA ARG A 84 8.04 -20.18 19.18
C ARG A 84 8.37 -18.81 19.78
N ILE A 85 7.53 -17.81 19.51
CA ILE A 85 7.85 -16.40 19.81
C ILE A 85 6.80 -15.70 20.69
N GLY A 86 5.70 -16.38 21.06
CA GLY A 86 4.59 -15.79 21.83
C GLY A 86 5.01 -15.14 23.14
N LYS A 87 5.93 -15.77 23.88
CA LYS A 87 6.47 -15.21 25.12
C LYS A 87 7.28 -13.92 24.95
N TYR A 88 7.69 -13.59 23.72
CA TYR A 88 8.47 -12.38 23.43
C TYR A 88 7.63 -11.27 22.81
N ILE A 89 6.33 -11.50 22.57
CA ILE A 89 5.47 -10.51 21.90
C ILE A 89 4.24 -10.28 22.75
N GLU A 90 4.24 -9.14 23.43
CA GLU A 90 3.10 -8.72 24.22
C GLU A 90 1.99 -8.16 23.33
N ASN A 91 0.73 -8.38 23.72
CA ASN A 91 -0.44 -7.74 23.13
C ASN A 91 -0.57 -7.96 21.60
N LEU A 92 -0.19 -9.13 21.11
CA LEU A 92 -0.48 -9.57 19.74
C LEU A 92 -1.73 -10.46 19.75
N LYS A 93 -2.73 -10.13 18.94
CA LYS A 93 -3.89 -11.00 18.72
C LYS A 93 -3.54 -12.02 17.64
N TRP A 94 -3.05 -13.19 18.04
CA TRP A 94 -2.60 -14.25 17.13
C TRP A 94 -3.65 -14.63 16.08
N ASP A 95 -4.93 -14.69 16.46
CA ASP A 95 -6.03 -14.99 15.54
C ASP A 95 -6.22 -13.95 14.42
N ASN A 96 -5.74 -12.73 14.64
CA ASN A 96 -5.76 -11.65 13.67
C ASN A 96 -4.51 -11.62 12.78
N LEU A 97 -3.56 -12.54 12.94
CA LEU A 97 -2.41 -12.67 12.07
C LEU A 97 -2.87 -13.35 10.76
N LEU A 98 -3.20 -12.55 9.75
CA LEU A 98 -3.87 -13.04 8.53
C LEU A 98 -2.93 -13.17 7.33
N MET A 99 -1.95 -12.28 7.21
CA MET A 99 -1.08 -12.22 6.03
C MET A 99 0.39 -12.18 6.42
N LYS A 100 1.23 -12.81 5.61
CA LYS A 100 2.68 -12.68 5.65
C LYS A 100 3.12 -11.83 4.47
N MET A 101 3.97 -10.85 4.74
CA MET A 101 4.63 -10.00 3.75
C MET A 101 6.11 -10.36 3.69
N GLN A 102 6.61 -10.69 2.51
CA GLN A 102 8.02 -11.06 2.29
C GLN A 102 8.71 -10.08 1.33
N ILE A 103 9.92 -9.63 1.70
CA ILE A 103 10.74 -8.72 0.91
C ILE A 103 12.21 -9.20 0.89
N PRO A 104 12.83 -9.44 -0.28
CA PRO A 104 12.18 -9.47 -1.59
C PRO A 104 11.21 -10.66 -1.72
N CYS A 105 10.30 -10.57 -2.68
CA CYS A 105 9.39 -11.66 -3.01
C CYS A 105 10.14 -12.95 -3.40
N SER A 106 9.49 -14.11 -3.23
CA SER A 106 10.12 -15.44 -3.32
C SER A 106 10.76 -15.76 -4.68
N ILE A 107 10.23 -15.21 -5.77
CA ILE A 107 10.76 -15.32 -7.14
C ILE A 107 12.22 -14.85 -7.25
N MET A 108 12.67 -13.89 -6.43
CA MET A 108 14.03 -13.36 -6.51
C MET A 108 15.11 -14.33 -5.99
N LYS A 109 14.75 -15.48 -5.42
CA LYS A 109 15.68 -16.50 -4.88
C LYS A 109 16.82 -15.91 -4.01
N SER A 110 16.50 -14.87 -3.24
CA SER A 110 17.45 -14.25 -2.32
C SER A 110 17.60 -15.09 -1.06
N ASN A 111 18.84 -15.21 -0.58
CA ASN A 111 19.15 -15.84 0.72
C ASN A 111 18.90 -14.90 1.91
N ARG A 112 18.50 -13.65 1.64
CA ARG A 112 18.22 -12.62 2.65
C ARG A 112 16.84 -12.05 2.39
N THR A 113 15.83 -12.65 2.99
CA THR A 113 14.46 -12.13 3.01
C THR A 113 14.16 -11.50 4.38
N ARG A 114 13.27 -10.52 4.37
CA ARG A 114 12.62 -9.96 5.55
C ARG A 114 11.17 -10.38 5.50
N ASP A 115 10.76 -11.07 6.56
CA ASP A 115 9.40 -11.56 6.71
C ASP A 115 8.70 -10.69 7.75
N TYR A 116 7.53 -10.17 7.40
CA TYR A 116 6.67 -9.42 8.28
C TYR A 116 5.32 -10.12 8.36
N TYR A 117 4.90 -10.49 9.55
CA TYR A 117 3.54 -10.99 9.76
C TYR A 117 2.60 -9.83 10.06
N LEU A 118 1.40 -9.85 9.48
CA LEU A 118 0.45 -8.74 9.53
C LEU A 118 -0.73 -9.10 10.43
N GLU A 119 -0.75 -8.47 11.59
CA GLU A 119 -1.90 -8.46 12.49
C GLU A 119 -2.93 -7.47 11.96
N LYS A 120 -4.13 -7.95 11.61
CA LYS A 120 -5.25 -7.10 11.25
C LYS A 120 -5.75 -6.34 12.48
N LEU A 121 -5.78 -5.02 12.36
CA LEU A 121 -6.33 -4.11 13.35
C LEU A 121 -7.77 -3.76 12.99
N GLU A 122 -8.42 -2.96 13.84
CA GLU A 122 -9.73 -2.41 13.54
C GLU A 122 -9.64 -1.46 12.33
N GLY A 123 -10.64 -1.58 11.44
CA GLY A 123 -10.72 -0.84 10.18
C GLY A 123 -10.10 -1.58 9.00
N GLU A 124 -10.65 -1.35 7.81
CA GLU A 124 -10.19 -2.02 6.59
C GLU A 124 -8.80 -1.51 6.16
N GLY A 125 -7.98 -2.42 5.65
CA GLY A 125 -6.61 -2.11 5.25
C GLY A 125 -5.68 -1.72 6.41
N SER A 126 -6.09 -1.92 7.66
CA SER A 126 -5.32 -1.55 8.86
C SER A 126 -4.53 -2.73 9.41
N TYR A 127 -3.22 -2.62 9.46
CA TYR A 127 -2.35 -3.69 9.97
C TYR A 127 -1.30 -3.18 10.94
N ARG A 128 -0.84 -4.08 11.79
CA ARG A 128 0.42 -3.94 12.52
C ARG A 128 1.36 -5.04 12.04
N THR A 129 2.55 -4.65 11.60
CA THR A 129 3.59 -5.59 11.24
C THR A 129 4.17 -6.23 12.49
N LEU A 130 4.67 -7.45 12.32
CA LEU A 130 5.58 -8.14 13.21
C LEU A 130 6.77 -8.57 12.36
N GLN A 131 7.87 -7.84 12.47
CA GLN A 131 9.09 -8.19 11.76
C GLN A 131 9.74 -9.40 12.41
N MET A 132 10.04 -10.42 11.61
CA MET A 132 10.80 -11.57 12.07
C MET A 132 12.29 -11.23 12.13
N PRO A 133 12.95 -11.47 13.27
CA PRO A 133 14.39 -11.36 13.32
C PRO A 133 15.03 -12.48 12.46
N PRO A 134 16.30 -12.30 12.03
CA PRO A 134 17.03 -13.33 11.32
C PRO A 134 17.02 -14.66 12.09
N PRO A 135 17.04 -15.83 11.43
CA PRO A 135 17.06 -17.13 12.10
C PRO A 135 18.21 -17.33 13.10
N THR A 136 19.31 -16.58 12.91
CA THR A 136 20.50 -16.60 13.77
C THR A 136 20.42 -15.66 14.97
N ALA A 137 19.39 -14.82 15.05
CA ALA A 137 19.23 -13.86 16.13
C ALA A 137 18.88 -14.57 17.43
N LYS A 138 19.42 -14.07 18.55
CA LYS A 138 19.02 -14.52 19.88
C LYS A 138 17.67 -13.90 20.19
N LEU A 139 16.64 -14.73 20.36
CA LEU A 139 15.29 -14.24 20.62
C LEU A 139 15.20 -13.56 21.99
N ASP A 140 14.98 -12.26 21.97
CA ASP A 140 14.60 -11.44 23.12
C ASP A 140 13.52 -10.41 22.72
N LEU A 141 13.01 -9.65 23.69
CA LEU A 141 11.92 -8.69 23.48
C LEU A 141 12.31 -7.54 22.51
N ALA A 142 13.57 -7.13 22.48
CA ALA A 142 14.02 -5.97 21.73
C ALA A 142 14.14 -6.25 20.22
N GLU A 143 14.25 -7.52 19.84
CA GLU A 143 14.39 -7.97 18.45
C GLU A 143 13.07 -7.92 17.65
N PHE A 144 11.92 -7.79 18.33
CA PHE A 144 10.62 -7.79 17.67
C PHE A 144 10.09 -6.37 17.44
N HIS A 145 10.27 -5.90 16.21
CA HIS A 145 9.73 -4.61 15.79
C HIS A 145 8.32 -4.72 15.24
N ARG A 146 7.46 -3.78 15.64
CA ARG A 146 6.06 -3.70 15.19
C ARG A 146 5.73 -2.28 14.75
N TYR A 147 5.33 -2.14 13.49
CA TYR A 147 4.98 -0.85 12.89
C TYR A 147 3.55 -0.89 12.38
N GLN A 148 2.84 0.24 12.50
CA GLN A 148 1.53 0.35 11.87
C GLN A 148 1.70 0.51 10.37
N MET A 149 0.84 -0.16 9.61
CA MET A 149 0.84 -0.13 8.16
C MET A 149 -0.58 -0.02 7.64
N ARG A 150 -0.76 0.70 6.54
CA ARG A 150 -2.05 0.83 5.87
C ARG A 150 -1.95 0.35 4.44
N LEU A 151 -2.92 -0.46 4.02
CA LEU A 151 -3.08 -0.93 2.65
C LEU A 151 -4.37 -0.36 2.06
N LYS A 152 -4.34 -0.09 0.76
CA LYS A 152 -5.54 0.19 -0.04
C LYS A 152 -5.29 -0.09 -1.51
N LEU A 153 -6.35 -0.41 -2.23
CA LEU A 153 -6.31 -0.39 -3.69
C LEU A 153 -6.48 1.03 -4.21
N VAL A 154 -5.68 1.37 -5.22
CA VAL A 154 -5.81 2.60 -6.00
C VAL A 154 -6.18 2.21 -7.41
N GLU A 155 -7.30 2.78 -7.89
CA GLU A 155 -7.87 2.50 -9.21
C GLU A 155 -8.07 1.01 -9.52
N ASN A 156 -8.25 0.17 -8.47
CA ASN A 156 -8.37 -1.29 -8.56
C ASN A 156 -7.20 -2.01 -9.26
N GLN A 157 -6.07 -1.33 -9.47
CA GLN A 157 -4.93 -1.84 -10.24
C GLN A 157 -3.62 -1.80 -9.45
N TYR A 158 -3.52 -0.86 -8.51
CA TYR A 158 -2.32 -0.64 -7.73
C TYR A 158 -2.59 -0.88 -6.25
N LEU A 159 -1.59 -1.41 -5.56
CA LEU A 159 -1.61 -1.50 -4.11
C LEU A 159 -0.80 -0.33 -3.57
N ALA A 160 -1.47 0.56 -2.83
CA ALA A 160 -0.79 1.58 -2.06
C ALA A 160 -0.56 1.07 -0.64
N MET A 161 0.69 1.08 -0.21
CA MET A 161 1.15 0.62 1.09
C MET A 161 1.80 1.77 1.83
N MET A 162 1.22 2.20 2.95
CA MET A 162 1.78 3.25 3.80
C MET A 162 2.46 2.63 5.02
N ASP A 163 3.75 2.90 5.18
CA ASP A 163 4.44 2.74 6.46
C ASP A 163 4.11 3.94 7.35
N CYS A 164 3.43 3.70 8.46
CA CYS A 164 3.01 4.79 9.35
C CYS A 164 4.12 5.28 10.29
N HIS A 165 5.20 4.53 10.46
CA HIS A 165 6.36 4.95 11.24
C HIS A 165 7.13 6.04 10.48
N GLU A 166 7.51 5.71 9.25
CA GLU A 166 8.28 6.61 8.38
C GLU A 166 7.39 7.58 7.58
N LYS A 167 6.07 7.37 7.61
CA LYS A 167 5.07 8.14 6.85
C LYS A 167 5.30 8.09 5.33
N PHE A 168 5.86 6.99 4.84
CA PHE A 168 6.10 6.77 3.42
C PHE A 168 5.00 5.94 2.79
N VAL A 169 4.61 6.32 1.57
CA VAL A 169 3.64 5.59 0.75
C VAL A 169 4.37 4.96 -0.44
N PHE A 170 4.27 3.64 -0.55
CA PHE A 170 4.73 2.87 -1.69
C PHE A 170 3.55 2.56 -2.61
N ILE A 171 3.71 2.81 -3.91
CA ILE A 171 2.75 2.40 -4.92
C ILE A 171 3.31 1.18 -5.66
N LEU A 172 2.56 0.08 -5.62
CA LEU A 172 2.97 -1.20 -6.14
C LEU A 172 2.02 -1.67 -7.26
N ALA A 173 2.55 -2.37 -8.27
CA ALA A 173 1.76 -2.98 -9.34
C ALA A 173 1.98 -4.49 -9.41
N LYS A 174 1.03 -5.23 -10.00
CA LYS A 174 1.16 -6.67 -10.22
C LYS A 174 2.25 -7.05 -11.24
N GLN A 175 2.58 -6.13 -12.14
CA GLN A 175 3.64 -6.32 -13.13
C GLN A 175 4.82 -5.41 -12.82
N PRO A 176 6.07 -5.84 -13.11
CA PRO A 176 7.22 -4.97 -13.02
C PRO A 176 7.05 -3.75 -13.94
N PRO A 177 7.62 -2.58 -13.59
CA PRO A 177 7.64 -1.44 -14.49
C PRO A 177 8.38 -1.81 -15.78
N THR A 178 7.73 -1.63 -16.93
CA THR A 178 8.27 -1.97 -18.26
C THR A 178 9.19 -0.89 -18.82
N SER A 179 9.19 0.29 -18.22
CA SER A 179 9.89 1.49 -18.66
C SER A 179 10.47 2.25 -17.46
N LYS A 180 11.59 2.94 -17.66
CA LYS A 180 12.18 3.84 -16.65
C LYS A 180 11.28 5.06 -16.40
N ASP A 181 10.50 5.46 -17.39
CA ASP A 181 9.54 6.54 -17.27
C ASP A 181 8.20 5.99 -16.79
N LEU A 182 7.76 6.50 -15.65
CA LEU A 182 6.41 6.26 -15.16
C LEU A 182 5.42 7.04 -16.00
N ASP A 183 4.32 6.37 -16.37
CA ASP A 183 3.14 7.00 -16.97
C ASP A 183 2.71 8.21 -16.13
N GLU A 184 2.34 9.32 -16.79
CA GLU A 184 1.82 10.53 -16.14
C GLU A 184 0.67 10.23 -15.19
N ARG A 185 -0.16 9.22 -15.48
CA ARG A 185 -1.21 8.79 -14.54
C ARG A 185 -0.63 8.27 -13.23
N ILE A 186 0.41 7.43 -13.30
CA ILE A 186 1.07 6.87 -12.12
C ILE A 186 1.82 7.97 -11.36
N LYS A 187 2.45 8.90 -12.07
CA LYS A 187 3.07 10.10 -11.47
C LYS A 187 2.05 10.89 -10.66
N LYS A 188 0.88 11.21 -11.23
CA LYS A 188 -0.20 11.90 -10.48
C LYS A 188 -0.67 11.15 -9.24
N ILE A 189 -0.73 9.81 -9.29
CA ILE A 189 -1.06 9.00 -8.11
C ILE A 189 0.03 9.14 -7.05
N ILE A 190 1.31 9.02 -7.45
CA ILE A 190 2.45 9.19 -6.53
C ILE A 190 2.43 10.60 -5.95
N ASP A 191 2.28 11.64 -6.76
CA ASP A 191 2.25 13.05 -6.35
C ASP A 191 1.08 13.36 -5.40
N ALA A 192 -0.07 12.68 -5.57
CA ALA A 192 -1.19 12.80 -4.63
C ALA A 192 -0.84 12.27 -3.23
N TYR A 193 -0.02 11.21 -3.16
CA TYR A 193 0.46 10.63 -1.91
C TYR A 193 1.77 11.25 -1.42
N TRP A 194 2.46 11.99 -2.28
CA TRP A 194 3.73 12.65 -2.06
C TRP A 194 3.72 14.04 -2.70
N PRO A 195 2.90 14.99 -2.21
CA PRO A 195 2.95 16.34 -2.72
C PRO A 195 4.36 16.87 -2.45
N GLU A 196 5.01 17.46 -3.46
CA GLU A 196 6.28 18.15 -3.22
C GLU A 196 6.07 19.19 -2.13
N GLU A 197 7.00 19.25 -1.18
CA GLU A 197 7.05 20.38 -0.25
C GLU A 197 7.30 21.63 -1.10
N ASN A 198 6.27 22.48 -1.20
CA ASN A 198 6.40 23.83 -1.76
C ASN A 198 7.04 24.76 -0.73
#